data_AF-T1JTK9-F1
#
_entry.id   AF-T1JTK9-F1
#
_cell.length_a   1.000
_cell.length_b   1.000
_cell.length_c   1.000
_cell.angle_alpha   90.00
_cell.angle_beta   90.00
_cell.angle_gamma   90.00
#
_symmetry.space_group_name_H-M   'P 1'
#
loop_
_entity.id
_entity.type
_entity.pdbx_description
1 polymer ?
#
loop_
_entity_poly.entity_id
_entity_poly.type
_entity_poly.pdbx_seq_one_letter_code
_entity_poly.pdbx_strand_id
1 'polypeptide(L)'
;MNGLVPKESSEPIWVTQYDMALILWSIMAPIVLFPRKCGIHEITRSQMEDLIHFWAVLAYTLGIKDENNIMLSDYDETFAICDMILAKDVRPVSKERKYPSDHGFEVSKVLAVAIQPLAPIVSLQGLMRQWYRIFGITASVPVEHKFGYKSMVTLADTLLKYTVFRWMFAALLKFMLILRTWQRAKITATMNTLYPDEVHPDVDPHSFTPKELLAY
;
A
#
# COMPACT_ATOMS: atom_id res chain seq x y z
N MET A 1 -19.00 -24.65 36.39
CA MET A 1 -18.07 -24.58 35.24
C MET A 1 -18.85 -24.99 34.00
N ASN A 2 -19.50 -24.04 33.33
CA ASN A 2 -20.16 -24.29 32.05
C ASN A 2 -19.31 -23.63 30.97
N GLY A 3 -18.72 -24.48 30.13
CA GLY A 3 -17.87 -24.08 29.03
C GLY A 3 -18.63 -23.17 28.07
N LEU A 4 -18.01 -22.04 27.76
CA LEU A 4 -18.35 -21.19 26.63
C LEU A 4 -17.98 -21.95 25.36
N VAL A 5 -18.87 -22.81 24.89
CA VAL A 5 -18.82 -23.30 23.51
C VAL A 5 -19.11 -22.10 22.62
N PRO A 6 -18.19 -21.67 21.75
CA PRO A 6 -18.44 -20.57 20.83
C PRO A 6 -19.65 -20.93 19.97
N LYS A 7 -20.64 -20.04 19.95
CA LYS A 7 -21.81 -20.18 19.08
C LYS A 7 -21.31 -20.07 17.64
N GLU A 8 -21.24 -21.19 16.90
CA GLU A 8 -20.97 -21.19 15.47
C GLU A 8 -21.99 -20.28 14.79
N SER A 9 -21.56 -19.09 14.37
CA SER A 9 -22.35 -18.22 13.52
C SER A 9 -22.43 -18.88 12.15
N SER A 10 -23.63 -19.18 11.69
CA SER A 10 -23.93 -19.80 10.38
C SER A 10 -23.60 -18.90 9.17
N GLU A 11 -23.02 -17.73 9.39
CA GLU A 11 -22.67 -16.77 8.35
C GLU A 11 -21.20 -16.94 7.94
N PRO A 12 -20.90 -16.89 6.64
CA PRO A 12 -19.52 -17.01 6.16
C PRO A 12 -18.68 -15.84 6.68
N ILE A 13 -17.52 -16.16 7.27
CA ILE A 13 -16.51 -15.16 7.63
C ILE A 13 -15.79 -14.75 6.35
N TRP A 14 -16.04 -13.53 5.90
CA TRP A 14 -15.41 -12.98 4.68
C TRP A 14 -13.99 -12.48 4.89
N VAL A 15 -13.69 -11.98 6.09
CA VAL A 15 -12.38 -11.43 6.48
C VAL A 15 -12.06 -11.89 7.89
N THR A 16 -10.96 -12.62 8.04
CA THR A 16 -10.48 -13.08 9.34
C THR A 16 -9.56 -12.06 10.00
N GLN A 17 -9.32 -12.20 11.30
CA GLN A 17 -8.31 -11.40 12.02
C GLN A 17 -6.91 -11.58 11.42
N TYR A 18 -6.60 -12.79 10.92
CA TYR A 18 -5.35 -13.06 10.21
C TYR A 18 -5.25 -12.27 8.91
N ASP A 19 -6.32 -12.21 8.12
CA ASP A 19 -6.34 -11.41 6.89
C ASP A 19 -6.12 -9.92 7.18
N MET A 20 -6.77 -9.40 8.23
CA MET A 20 -6.58 -8.01 8.66
C MET A 20 -5.14 -7.73 9.11
N ALA A 21 -4.55 -8.64 9.89
CA ALA A 21 -3.17 -8.54 10.32
C ALA A 21 -2.18 -8.61 9.14
N LEU A 22 -2.47 -9.44 8.13
CA LEU A 22 -1.68 -9.51 6.90
C LEU A 22 -1.76 -8.23 6.06
N ILE A 23 -2.93 -7.59 5.99
CA ILE A 23 -3.06 -6.28 5.35
C ILE A 23 -2.19 -5.24 6.07
N LEU A 24 -2.25 -5.18 7.40
CA LEU A 24 -1.39 -4.31 8.20
C LEU A 24 0.08 -4.60 7.96
N TRP A 25 0.46 -5.89 7.94
CA TRP A 25 1.81 -6.35 7.64
C TRP A 25 2.26 -5.86 6.25
N SER A 26 1.40 -5.97 5.23
CA SER A 26 1.74 -5.59 3.85
C SER A 26 2.10 -4.11 3.69
N ILE A 27 1.54 -3.25 4.55
CA ILE A 27 1.81 -1.81 4.57
C ILE A 27 3.07 -1.52 5.39
N MET A 28 3.16 -2.08 6.60
CA MET A 28 4.17 -1.68 7.59
C MET A 28 5.47 -2.48 7.57
N ALA A 29 5.42 -3.77 7.25
CA ALA A 29 6.62 -4.61 7.24
C ALA A 29 7.71 -4.11 6.29
N PRO A 30 7.41 -3.58 5.08
CA PRO A 30 8.41 -2.92 4.25
C PRO A 30 9.17 -1.79 4.94
N ILE A 31 8.46 -0.98 5.73
CA ILE A 31 9.01 0.21 6.40
C ILE A 31 9.85 -0.23 7.59
N VAL A 32 9.36 -1.19 8.39
CA VAL A 32 10.06 -1.74 9.55
C VAL A 32 11.32 -2.50 9.13
N LEU A 33 11.22 -3.41 8.16
CA LEU A 33 12.33 -4.29 7.76
C LEU A 33 13.34 -3.59 6.85
N PHE A 34 12.89 -2.70 5.97
CA PHE A 34 13.72 -2.13 4.90
C PHE A 34 13.51 -0.62 4.70
N PRO A 35 13.59 0.22 5.76
CA PRO A 35 13.23 1.64 5.69
C PRO A 35 13.99 2.38 4.58
N ARG A 36 15.29 2.13 4.43
CA ARG A 36 16.13 2.74 3.39
C ARG A 36 15.71 2.38 1.97
N LYS A 37 15.28 1.14 1.73
CA LYS A 37 14.79 0.70 0.40
C LYS A 37 13.40 1.29 0.08
N CYS A 38 12.69 1.75 1.11
CA CYS A 38 11.44 2.50 1.01
C CYS A 38 11.66 4.03 0.95
N GLY A 39 12.93 4.50 0.85
CA GLY A 39 13.25 5.93 0.78
C GLY A 39 13.32 6.64 2.13
N ILE A 40 13.22 5.91 3.24
CA ILE A 40 13.26 6.42 4.61
C ILE A 40 14.68 6.22 5.16
N HIS A 41 15.55 7.21 4.96
CA HIS A 41 16.99 7.07 5.25
C HIS A 41 17.41 7.50 6.65
N GLU A 42 16.73 8.47 7.24
CA GLU A 42 17.13 9.16 8.48
C GLU A 42 16.13 8.96 9.63
N ILE A 43 15.33 7.91 9.59
CA ILE A 43 14.40 7.60 10.68
C ILE A 43 15.17 7.15 11.91
N THR A 44 14.91 7.78 13.05
CA THR A 44 15.45 7.34 14.34
C THR A 44 14.65 6.15 14.86
N ARG A 45 15.23 5.40 15.80
CA ARG A 45 14.51 4.29 16.45
C ARG A 45 13.21 4.76 17.12
N SER A 46 13.28 5.85 17.89
CA SER A 46 12.09 6.44 18.54
C SER A 46 11.03 6.87 17.53
N GLN A 47 11.41 7.46 16.38
CA GLN A 47 10.44 7.81 15.32
C GLN A 47 9.81 6.57 14.68
N MET A 48 10.56 5.46 14.58
CA MET A 48 10.02 4.20 14.10
C MET A 48 9.05 3.59 15.11
N GLU A 49 9.36 3.65 16.40
CA GLU A 49 8.46 3.22 17.49
C GLU A 49 7.18 4.05 17.52
N ASP A 50 7.26 5.38 17.34
CA ASP A 50 6.09 6.26 17.21
C ASP A 50 5.21 5.87 16.01
N LEU A 51 5.84 5.54 14.87
CA LEU A 51 5.13 5.11 13.67
C LEU A 51 4.46 3.75 13.89
N ILE A 52 5.15 2.80 14.53
CA ILE A 52 4.59 1.49 14.90
C ILE A 52 3.38 1.68 15.82
N HIS A 53 3.51 2.50 16.86
CA HIS A 53 2.42 2.78 17.79
C HIS A 53 1.21 3.43 17.10
N PHE A 54 1.45 4.38 16.20
CA PHE A 54 0.39 4.98 15.38
C PHE A 54 -0.41 3.91 14.60
N TRP A 55 0.30 2.97 13.97
CA TRP A 55 -0.34 1.89 13.23
C TRP A 55 -0.98 0.83 14.14
N ALA A 56 -0.47 0.63 15.35
CA ALA A 56 -1.10 -0.22 16.36
C ALA A 56 -2.48 0.34 16.77
N VAL A 57 -2.57 1.65 17.01
CA VAL A 57 -3.83 2.32 17.34
C VAL A 57 -4.80 2.26 16.16
N LEU A 58 -4.32 2.53 14.94
CA LEU A 58 -5.16 2.39 13.75
C LEU A 58 -5.70 0.97 13.60
N ALA A 59 -4.85 -0.05 13.76
CA ALA A 59 -5.26 -1.45 13.71
C ALA A 59 -6.36 -1.78 14.73
N TYR A 60 -6.21 -1.31 15.96
CA TYR A 60 -7.23 -1.44 17.00
C TYR A 60 -8.56 -0.76 16.57
N THR A 61 -8.51 0.46 16.04
CA THR A 61 -9.72 1.17 15.57
C THR A 61 -10.40 0.48 14.38
N LEU A 62 -9.65 -0.25 13.57
CA LEU A 62 -10.17 -1.06 12.47
C LEU A 62 -10.73 -2.41 12.94
N GLY A 63 -10.65 -2.74 14.23
CA GLY A 63 -11.19 -3.97 14.83
C GLY A 63 -10.23 -5.15 14.86
N ILE A 64 -8.92 -4.92 14.68
CA ILE A 64 -7.91 -5.93 14.97
C ILE A 64 -7.77 -6.05 16.48
N LYS A 65 -8.00 -7.26 17.02
CA LYS A 65 -7.81 -7.55 18.44
C LYS A 65 -6.35 -7.41 18.82
N ASP A 66 -6.08 -6.97 20.04
CA ASP A 66 -4.72 -6.76 20.56
C ASP A 66 -3.83 -7.99 20.40
N GLU A 67 -4.36 -9.19 20.65
CA GLU A 67 -3.66 -10.47 20.48
C GLU A 67 -3.22 -10.78 19.04
N ASN A 68 -3.87 -10.15 18.05
CA ASN A 68 -3.55 -10.28 16.62
C ASN A 68 -2.88 -9.02 16.04
N ASN A 69 -2.67 -7.98 16.85
CA ASN A 69 -2.12 -6.71 16.41
C ASN A 69 -0.59 -6.78 16.41
N ILE A 70 -0.03 -7.11 15.25
CA ILE A 70 1.43 -7.26 15.04
C ILE A 70 2.25 -5.98 15.27
N MET A 71 1.61 -4.82 15.48
CA MET A 71 2.25 -3.53 15.73
C MET A 71 2.14 -3.08 17.20
N LEU A 72 1.50 -3.86 18.08
CA LEU A 72 1.27 -3.45 19.47
C LEU A 72 2.54 -3.47 20.34
N SER A 73 3.60 -4.10 19.85
CA SER A 73 4.86 -4.31 20.55
C SER A 73 5.90 -3.21 20.29
N ASP A 74 7.05 -3.32 20.96
CA ASP A 74 8.21 -2.49 20.66
C ASP A 74 8.81 -2.81 19.27
N TYR A 75 9.79 -2.01 18.87
CA TYR A 75 10.43 -2.15 17.56
C TYR A 75 11.08 -3.52 17.32
N ASP A 76 11.76 -4.08 18.32
CA ASP A 76 12.54 -5.31 18.14
C ASP A 76 11.61 -6.52 17.96
N GLU A 77 10.54 -6.59 18.76
CA GLU A 77 9.51 -7.62 18.62
C GLU A 77 8.71 -7.45 17.31
N THR A 78 8.31 -6.23 16.98
CA THR A 78 7.62 -5.93 15.71
C THR A 78 8.48 -6.33 14.51
N PHE A 79 9.78 -6.04 14.54
CA PHE A 79 10.72 -6.45 13.51
C PHE A 79 10.78 -7.97 13.39
N ALA A 80 10.91 -8.69 14.52
CA ALA A 80 10.98 -10.14 14.53
C ALA A 80 9.72 -10.81 13.97
N ILE A 81 8.53 -10.31 14.34
CA ILE A 81 7.24 -10.78 13.81
C ILE A 81 7.18 -10.52 12.30
N CYS A 82 7.53 -9.31 11.86
CA CYS A 82 7.50 -8.96 10.45
C CYS A 82 8.44 -9.85 9.60
N ASP A 83 9.65 -10.12 10.08
CA ASP A 83 10.61 -11.01 9.40
C ASP A 83 10.13 -12.47 9.41
N MET A 84 9.50 -12.92 10.50
CA MET A 84 8.92 -14.26 10.58
C MET A 84 7.83 -14.46 9.53
N ILE A 85 6.89 -13.52 9.39
CA ILE A 85 5.82 -13.58 8.38
C ILE A 85 6.42 -13.50 6.97
N LEU A 86 7.42 -12.64 6.75
CA LEU A 86 8.15 -12.58 5.47
C LEU A 86 8.73 -13.94 5.09
N ALA A 87 9.38 -14.61 6.04
CA ALA A 87 10.06 -15.88 5.82
C ALA A 87 9.09 -17.05 5.64
N LYS A 88 8.02 -17.12 6.44
CA LYS A 88 7.10 -18.26 6.49
C LYS A 88 5.95 -18.17 5.48
N ASP A 89 5.41 -16.97 5.25
CA ASP A 89 4.17 -16.82 4.48
C ASP A 89 4.45 -16.20 3.11
N VAL A 90 5.19 -15.08 3.07
CA VAL A 90 5.30 -14.28 1.84
C VAL A 90 6.33 -14.84 0.86
N ARG A 91 7.52 -15.23 1.34
CA ARG A 91 8.57 -15.77 0.47
C ARG A 91 8.17 -17.09 -0.22
N PRO A 92 7.56 -18.09 0.44
CA PRO A 92 7.17 -19.33 -0.21
C PRO A 92 6.12 -19.11 -1.31
N VAL A 93 5.05 -18.39 -1.00
CA VAL A 93 3.97 -18.05 -1.96
C VAL A 93 4.54 -17.30 -3.17
N SER A 94 5.43 -16.34 -2.94
CA SER A 94 6.05 -15.56 -4.01
C SER A 94 7.01 -16.38 -4.90
N LYS A 95 7.71 -17.37 -4.34
CA LYS A 95 8.59 -18.27 -5.11
C LYS A 95 7.79 -19.23 -5.97
N GLU A 96 6.72 -19.80 -5.42
CA GLU A 96 5.85 -20.73 -6.15
C GLU A 96 4.99 -20.03 -7.21
N ARG A 97 4.89 -18.70 -7.17
CA ARG A 97 4.02 -17.88 -8.05
C ARG A 97 2.57 -18.36 -8.07
N LYS A 98 2.16 -19.09 -7.03
CA LYS A 98 0.77 -19.44 -6.78
C LYS A 98 0.14 -18.25 -6.09
N TYR A 99 -0.32 -17.30 -6.89
CA TYR A 99 -1.13 -16.22 -6.35
C TYR A 99 -2.38 -16.85 -5.74
N PRO A 100 -2.75 -16.48 -4.51
CA PRO A 100 -3.92 -17.05 -3.84
C PRO A 100 -5.23 -16.72 -4.58
N SER A 101 -5.25 -15.65 -5.39
CA SER A 101 -6.38 -15.32 -6.26
C SER A 101 -5.96 -14.49 -7.48
N ASP A 102 -6.66 -14.71 -8.60
CA ASP A 102 -6.53 -13.87 -9.81
C ASP A 102 -7.00 -12.43 -9.51
N HIS A 103 -8.01 -12.27 -8.66
CA HIS A 103 -8.52 -10.97 -8.25
C HIS A 103 -7.48 -10.11 -7.53
N GLY A 104 -6.63 -10.70 -6.67
CA GLY A 104 -5.58 -9.96 -5.98
C GLY A 104 -4.54 -9.37 -6.96
N PHE A 105 -4.28 -10.09 -8.05
CA PHE A 105 -3.40 -9.59 -9.11
C PHE A 105 -4.06 -8.43 -9.89
N GLU A 106 -5.34 -8.54 -10.25
CA GLU A 106 -6.08 -7.45 -10.91
C GLU A 106 -6.14 -6.18 -10.05
N VAL A 107 -6.43 -6.31 -8.75
CA VAL A 107 -6.41 -5.17 -7.81
C VAL A 107 -5.02 -4.52 -7.78
N SER A 108 -3.96 -5.32 -7.78
CA SER A 108 -2.58 -4.80 -7.83
C SER A 108 -2.32 -3.99 -9.11
N LYS A 109 -2.89 -4.39 -10.26
CA LYS A 109 -2.79 -3.61 -11.51
C LYS A 109 -3.48 -2.25 -11.36
N VAL A 110 -4.71 -2.25 -10.85
CA VAL A 110 -5.51 -1.03 -10.65
C VAL A 110 -4.78 -0.06 -9.72
N LEU A 111 -4.19 -0.57 -8.63
CA LEU A 111 -3.38 0.25 -7.72
C LEU A 111 -2.15 0.86 -8.41
N ALA A 112 -1.47 0.10 -9.26
CA ALA A 112 -0.33 0.62 -10.03
C ALA A 112 -0.76 1.74 -10.99
N VAL A 113 -1.90 1.59 -11.66
CA VAL A 113 -2.48 2.62 -12.56
C VAL A 113 -2.92 3.85 -11.75
N ALA A 114 -3.55 3.65 -10.59
CA ALA A 114 -4.01 4.75 -9.73
C ALA A 114 -2.88 5.65 -9.23
N ILE A 115 -1.64 5.15 -9.16
CA ILE A 115 -0.45 5.92 -8.77
C ILE A 115 0.14 6.73 -9.94
N GLN A 116 -0.10 6.33 -11.20
CA GLN A 116 0.48 6.98 -12.37
C GLN A 116 0.17 8.48 -12.51
N PRO A 117 -1.00 9.02 -12.08
CA PRO A 117 -1.24 10.45 -12.09
C PRO A 117 -0.23 11.26 -11.26
N LEU A 118 0.32 10.66 -10.21
CA LEU A 118 1.34 11.24 -9.32
C LEU A 118 2.76 10.85 -9.73
N ALA A 119 2.95 9.65 -10.26
CA ALA A 119 4.24 9.14 -10.69
C ALA A 119 4.12 8.37 -12.02
N PRO A 120 4.12 9.08 -13.17
CA PRO A 120 3.88 8.47 -14.49
C PRO A 120 4.90 7.41 -14.90
N ILE A 121 6.08 7.43 -14.29
CA ILE A 121 7.17 6.47 -14.53
C ILE A 121 6.95 5.12 -13.83
N VAL A 122 5.93 5.02 -12.98
CA VAL A 122 5.59 3.81 -12.22
C VAL A 122 4.77 2.86 -13.10
N SER A 123 5.25 1.63 -13.20
CA SER A 123 4.55 0.52 -13.85
C SER A 123 4.38 -0.62 -12.86
N LEU A 124 3.34 -1.44 -13.04
CA LEU A 124 3.11 -2.63 -12.22
C LEU A 124 4.35 -3.54 -12.21
N GLN A 125 4.92 -3.83 -13.38
CA GLN A 125 6.13 -4.63 -13.53
C GLN A 125 7.32 -4.05 -12.75
N GLY A 126 7.49 -2.72 -12.81
CA GLY A 126 8.51 -2.01 -12.05
C GLY A 126 8.31 -2.12 -10.54
N LEU A 127 7.08 -1.97 -10.06
CA LEU A 127 6.72 -2.12 -8.65
C LEU A 127 6.94 -3.55 -8.17
N MET A 128 6.45 -4.55 -8.89
CA MET A 128 6.65 -5.97 -8.56
C MET A 128 8.14 -6.32 -8.47
N ARG A 129 8.92 -5.89 -9.47
CA ARG A 129 10.38 -6.11 -9.46
C ARG A 129 11.05 -5.44 -8.27
N GLN A 130 10.60 -4.24 -7.91
CA GLN A 130 11.13 -3.55 -6.73
C GLN A 130 10.81 -4.31 -5.44
N TRP A 131 9.56 -4.73 -5.24
CA TRP A 131 9.15 -5.48 -4.06
C TRP A 131 9.86 -6.82 -3.95
N TYR A 132 10.03 -7.54 -5.06
CA TYR A 132 10.81 -8.78 -5.09
C TYR A 132 12.27 -8.53 -4.70
N ARG A 133 12.88 -7.44 -5.16
CA ARG A 133 14.23 -7.02 -4.75
C ARG A 133 14.31 -6.64 -3.27
N ILE A 134 13.28 -6.00 -2.73
CA ILE A 134 13.22 -5.63 -1.31
C ILE A 134 13.17 -6.90 -0.45
N PHE A 135 12.26 -7.82 -0.78
CA PHE A 135 12.01 -9.06 -0.03
C PHE A 135 12.99 -10.21 -0.30
N GLY A 136 13.90 -10.04 -1.26
CA GLY A 136 14.90 -11.06 -1.62
C GLY A 136 14.33 -12.23 -2.44
N ILE A 137 13.30 -11.99 -3.23
CA ILE A 137 12.66 -12.98 -4.10
C ILE A 137 13.40 -13.01 -5.44
N THR A 138 13.92 -14.17 -5.84
CA THR A 138 14.76 -14.36 -7.05
C THR A 138 13.98 -14.47 -8.36
N ALA A 139 12.69 -14.14 -8.37
CA ALA A 139 11.85 -14.23 -9.55
C ALA A 139 12.14 -13.10 -10.56
N SER A 140 12.41 -13.45 -11.82
CA SER A 140 12.56 -12.44 -12.88
C SER A 140 11.20 -11.91 -13.32
N VAL A 141 10.99 -10.61 -13.17
CA VAL A 141 9.84 -9.88 -13.72
C VAL A 141 10.34 -9.04 -14.90
N PRO A 142 9.82 -9.25 -16.12
CA PRO A 142 10.18 -8.41 -17.26
C PRO A 142 9.66 -6.99 -17.00
N VAL A 143 10.48 -5.98 -17.32
CA VAL A 143 10.11 -4.58 -17.16
C VAL A 143 10.24 -3.93 -18.53
N GLU A 144 9.11 -3.46 -19.07
CA GLU A 144 9.03 -2.74 -20.35
C GLU A 144 9.88 -1.47 -20.32
N HIS A 145 9.69 -0.64 -19.28
CA HIS A 145 10.41 0.62 -19.12
C HIS A 145 11.57 0.53 -18.13
N LYS A 146 12.71 -0.01 -18.58
CA LYS A 146 13.93 -0.14 -17.76
C LYS A 146 14.41 1.19 -17.17
N PHE A 147 14.22 2.30 -17.89
CA PHE A 147 14.57 3.64 -17.42
C PHE A 147 13.73 4.04 -16.21
N GLY A 148 12.39 3.97 -16.30
CA GLY A 148 11.50 4.32 -15.19
C GLY A 148 11.78 3.52 -13.92
N TYR A 149 11.99 2.20 -14.05
CA TYR A 149 12.39 1.35 -12.93
C TYR A 149 13.73 1.77 -12.31
N LYS A 150 14.78 1.95 -13.13
CA LYS A 150 16.09 2.38 -12.62
C LYS A 150 16.02 3.75 -11.94
N SER A 151 15.26 4.68 -12.49
CA SER A 151 15.04 6.01 -11.92
C SER A 151 14.35 5.92 -10.56
N MET A 152 13.28 5.12 -10.44
CA MET A 152 12.58 4.89 -9.16
C MET A 152 13.50 4.28 -8.11
N VAL A 153 14.28 3.26 -8.48
CA VAL A 153 15.27 2.62 -7.62
C VAL A 153 16.34 3.61 -7.15
N THR A 154 16.88 4.40 -8.07
CA THR A 154 17.95 5.36 -7.78
C THR A 154 17.43 6.49 -6.90
N LEU A 155 16.19 6.92 -7.14
CA LEU A 155 15.49 7.88 -6.29
C LEU A 155 15.36 7.36 -4.86
N ALA A 156 14.79 6.16 -4.70
CA ALA A 156 14.55 5.58 -3.38
C ALA A 156 15.83 5.21 -2.63
N ASP A 157 16.77 4.50 -3.27
CA ASP A 157 17.97 3.96 -2.61
C ASP A 157 19.05 5.03 -2.39
N THR A 158 19.12 6.07 -3.25
CA THR A 158 20.26 6.99 -3.27
C THR A 158 19.85 8.45 -3.11
N LEU A 159 18.94 8.98 -3.94
CA LEU A 159 18.69 10.43 -3.97
C LEU A 159 17.94 10.92 -2.71
N LEU A 160 16.93 10.16 -2.24
CA LEU A 160 16.17 10.53 -1.05
C LEU A 160 16.98 10.49 0.26
N LYS A 161 18.22 10.01 0.22
CA LYS A 161 19.16 10.15 1.34
C LYS A 161 19.53 11.61 1.60
N TYR A 162 19.54 12.46 0.57
CA TYR A 162 19.98 13.84 0.68
C TYR A 162 18.79 14.79 0.90
N THR A 163 18.89 15.66 1.91
CA THR A 163 17.82 16.63 2.28
C THR A 163 17.37 17.51 1.12
N VAL A 164 18.30 17.99 0.30
CA VAL A 164 17.99 18.82 -0.88
C VAL A 164 17.10 18.07 -1.87
N PHE A 165 17.43 16.81 -2.15
CA PHE A 165 16.64 15.97 -3.06
C PHE A 165 15.27 15.60 -2.47
N ARG A 166 15.16 15.37 -1.16
CA ARG A 166 13.87 15.20 -0.49
C ARG A 166 12.98 16.42 -0.65
N TRP A 167 13.52 17.62 -0.39
CA TRP A 167 12.79 18.88 -0.54
C TRP A 167 12.36 19.11 -1.98
N MET A 168 13.27 18.92 -2.94
CA MET A 168 12.98 19.06 -4.37
C MET A 168 11.91 18.07 -4.83
N PHE A 169 11.99 16.81 -4.40
CA PHE A 169 10.99 15.79 -4.74
C PHE A 169 9.62 16.10 -4.10
N ALA A 170 9.60 16.55 -2.84
CA ALA A 170 8.37 17.01 -2.19
C ALA A 170 7.74 18.22 -2.91
N ALA A 171 8.55 19.18 -3.35
CA ALA A 171 8.09 20.31 -4.15
C ALA A 171 7.54 19.86 -5.51
N LEU A 172 8.19 18.90 -6.17
CA LEU A 172 7.72 18.31 -7.43
C LEU A 172 6.37 17.60 -7.24
N LEU A 173 6.22 16.77 -6.22
CA LEU A 173 4.95 16.09 -5.92
C LEU A 173 3.83 17.09 -5.62
N LYS A 174 4.11 18.13 -4.82
CA LYS A 174 3.15 19.22 -4.56
C LYS A 174 2.75 19.94 -5.85
N PHE A 175 3.71 20.23 -6.72
CA PHE A 175 3.44 20.84 -8.01
C PHE A 175 2.59 19.94 -8.91
N MET A 176 2.88 18.64 -8.99
CA MET A 176 2.06 17.69 -9.74
C MET A 176 0.63 17.62 -9.17
N LEU A 177 0.46 17.61 -7.85
CA LEU A 177 -0.86 17.65 -7.22
C LEU A 177 -1.63 18.91 -7.59
N ILE A 178 -0.99 20.08 -7.56
CA ILE A 178 -1.62 21.36 -7.96
C ILE A 178 -2.01 21.35 -9.45
N LEU A 179 -1.14 20.83 -10.32
CA LEU A 179 -1.48 20.68 -11.74
C LEU A 179 -2.68 19.76 -11.94
N ARG A 180 -2.77 18.66 -11.18
CA ARG A 180 -3.88 17.71 -11.27
C ARG A 180 -5.18 18.29 -10.73
N THR A 181 -5.15 19.03 -9.62
CA THR A 181 -6.36 19.72 -9.12
C THR A 181 -6.84 20.77 -10.11
N TRP A 182 -5.93 21.49 -10.75
CA TRP A 182 -6.27 22.44 -11.81
C TRP A 182 -6.87 21.76 -13.05
N GLN A 183 -6.28 20.66 -13.52
CA GLN A 183 -6.84 19.87 -14.62
C GLN A 183 -8.24 19.35 -14.30
N ARG A 184 -8.45 18.83 -13.08
CA ARG A 184 -9.75 18.36 -12.62
C ARG A 184 -10.78 19.49 -12.65
N ALA A 185 -10.44 20.66 -12.12
CA ALA A 185 -11.32 21.83 -12.15
C ALA A 185 -11.69 22.24 -13.59
N LYS A 186 -10.73 22.21 -14.52
CA LYS A 186 -10.98 22.50 -15.94
C LYS A 186 -11.90 21.48 -16.60
N ILE A 187 -11.70 20.18 -16.32
CA ILE A 187 -12.56 19.11 -16.84
C ILE A 187 -13.97 19.26 -16.27
N THR A 188 -14.11 19.46 -14.97
CA THR A 188 -15.42 19.69 -14.33
C THR A 188 -16.13 20.91 -14.91
N ALA A 189 -15.42 22.03 -15.14
CA ALA A 189 -16.01 23.20 -15.79
C ALA A 189 -16.49 22.90 -17.22
N THR A 190 -15.71 22.11 -17.97
CA THR A 190 -16.07 21.71 -19.35
C THR A 190 -17.25 20.76 -19.36
N MET A 191 -17.29 19.78 -18.45
CA MET A 191 -18.41 18.85 -18.29
C MET A 191 -19.70 19.60 -17.92
N ASN A 192 -19.64 20.54 -16.96
CA ASN A 192 -20.80 21.36 -16.58
C ASN A 192 -21.32 22.24 -17.73
N THR A 193 -20.47 22.65 -18.67
CA THR A 193 -20.91 23.38 -19.88
C THR A 193 -21.51 22.48 -20.96
N LEU A 194 -21.05 21.23 -21.08
CA LEU A 194 -21.49 20.30 -22.11
C LEU A 194 -22.72 19.50 -21.68
N TYR A 195 -22.88 19.24 -20.39
CA TYR A 195 -23.95 18.45 -19.79
C TYR A 195 -24.58 19.20 -18.60
N PRO A 196 -25.26 20.34 -18.83
CA PRO A 196 -25.82 21.16 -17.76
C PRO A 196 -26.98 20.48 -17.00
N ASP A 197 -27.66 19.52 -17.63
CA ASP A 197 -28.81 18.79 -17.05
C ASP A 197 -28.41 17.48 -16.36
N GLU A 198 -27.17 17.00 -16.56
CA GLU A 198 -26.62 15.90 -15.77
C GLU A 198 -26.05 16.49 -14.48
N VAL A 199 -26.82 16.39 -13.39
CA VAL A 199 -26.25 16.55 -12.05
C VAL A 199 -25.22 15.44 -11.89
N HIS A 200 -23.94 15.72 -12.12
CA HIS A 200 -22.87 14.87 -11.63
C HIS A 200 -23.06 14.83 -10.12
N PRO A 201 -23.50 13.70 -9.53
CA PRO A 201 -23.61 13.65 -8.09
C PRO A 201 -22.21 13.98 -7.58
N ASP A 202 -22.11 15.00 -6.74
CA ASP A 202 -21.01 15.06 -5.80
C ASP A 202 -21.16 13.75 -5.04
N VAL A 203 -20.35 12.75 -5.41
CA VAL A 203 -20.46 11.42 -4.83
C VAL A 203 -20.04 11.63 -3.41
N ASP A 204 -21.02 11.84 -2.53
CA ASP A 204 -20.81 11.88 -1.11
C ASP A 204 -19.97 10.62 -0.82
N PRO A 205 -18.77 10.75 -0.26
CA PRO A 205 -17.91 9.60 0.00
C PRO A 205 -18.61 8.54 0.86
N HIS A 206 -19.70 8.90 1.56
CA HIS A 206 -20.57 8.00 2.32
C HIS A 206 -21.76 7.42 1.52
N SER A 207 -22.07 7.96 0.34
CA SER A 207 -23.10 7.44 -0.59
C SER A 207 -22.62 6.30 -1.48
N PHE A 208 -21.35 5.90 -1.36
CA PHE A 208 -20.75 4.83 -2.15
C PHE A 208 -21.39 3.48 -1.81
N THR A 209 -22.40 3.09 -2.57
CA THR A 209 -22.89 1.71 -2.56
C THR A 209 -22.10 0.93 -3.61
N PRO A 210 -21.36 -0.12 -3.23
CA PRO A 210 -20.46 -0.83 -4.14
C PRO A 210 -21.29 -1.64 -5.13
N LYS A 211 -21.65 -1.03 -6.25
CA LYS A 211 -22.07 -1.74 -7.45
C LYS A 211 -21.19 -1.27 -8.60
N GLU A 212 -20.38 -2.21 -9.09
CA GLU A 212 -19.79 -2.17 -10.44
C GLU A 212 -18.53 -1.31 -10.66
N LEU A 213 -17.55 -1.37 -9.75
CA LEU A 213 -16.16 -0.94 -10.05
C LEU A 213 -15.33 -2.00 -10.83
N LEU A 214 -15.96 -3.00 -11.44
CA LEU A 214 -15.28 -4.11 -12.15
C LEU A 214 -15.52 -4.15 -13.66
N ALA A 215 -15.89 -3.04 -14.28
CA ALA A 215 -16.13 -3.00 -15.72
C ALA A 215 -15.39 -1.84 -16.40
N TYR A 216 -14.05 -1.80 -16.30
CA TYR A 216 -13.15 -1.22 -17.31
C TYR A 216 -11.77 -1.88 -17.22
#